data_AF-A0A034WBD5-F1
#
_entry.id   AF-A0A034WBD5-F1
#
_cell.length_a   1.000
_cell.length_b   1.000
_cell.length_c   1.000
_cell.angle_alpha   90.00
_cell.angle_beta   90.00
_cell.angle_gamma   90.00
#
_symmetry.space_group_name_H-M   'P 1'
#
loop_
_entity.id
_entity.type
_entity.pdbx_description
1 polymer ?
#
loop_
_entity_poly.entity_id
_entity_poly.type
_entity_poly.pdbx_seq_one_letter_code
_entity_poly.pdbx_strand_id
1 'polypeptide(L)'
;MCEHYCDDLETFNPEIEYQKFLKRKPIVQTAKLYEQLHTREKIKCPYNFKGYGVETDKNTMYRTCNSEYGYYAPNAYTIPTRYFPLSQKFSNELARCGMYRNFSLNTLMDRAYF
;
A
#
# COMPACT_ATOMS: atom_id res chain seq x y z
N MET A 1 12.39 42.89 -31.87
CA MET A 1 10.92 42.80 -31.84
C MET A 1 10.55 41.36 -31.56
N CYS A 2 10.32 41.05 -30.28
CA CYS A 2 9.83 39.76 -29.82
C CYS A 2 8.66 40.10 -28.90
N GLU A 3 7.55 40.60 -29.48
CA GLU A 3 6.46 41.22 -28.72
C GLU A 3 5.24 40.29 -28.51
N HIS A 4 5.28 39.03 -28.95
CA HIS A 4 4.09 38.17 -28.90
C HIS A 4 4.31 36.75 -28.38
N TYR A 5 5.38 36.49 -27.59
CA TYR A 5 5.58 35.15 -27.01
C TYR A 5 5.00 34.99 -25.58
N CYS A 6 4.42 36.06 -25.00
CA CYS A 6 3.89 36.04 -23.64
C CYS A 6 2.36 35.94 -23.54
N ASP A 7 1.64 35.83 -24.66
CA ASP A 7 0.17 35.78 -24.66
C ASP A 7 -0.41 34.36 -24.44
N ASP A 8 0.44 33.32 -24.44
CA ASP A 8 0.01 31.92 -24.26
C ASP A 8 0.13 31.40 -22.81
N LEU A 9 0.44 32.28 -21.85
CA LEU A 9 0.27 31.94 -20.44
C LEU A 9 -1.22 32.00 -20.12
N GLU A 10 -1.92 30.86 -20.28
CA GLU A 10 -3.28 30.66 -19.75
C GLU A 10 -3.30 31.23 -18.32
N THR A 11 -3.90 32.41 -18.16
CA THR A 11 -4.01 33.08 -16.87
C THR A 11 -4.84 32.15 -16.02
N PHE A 12 -4.29 31.66 -14.91
CA PHE A 12 -4.96 30.71 -14.02
C PHE A 12 -6.33 31.27 -13.62
N ASN A 13 -7.39 30.77 -14.27
CA ASN A 13 -8.75 31.14 -13.95
C ASN A 13 -9.29 30.09 -12.97
N PRO A 14 -9.47 30.46 -11.68
CA PRO A 14 -9.82 29.52 -10.63
C PRO A 14 -11.18 28.85 -10.87
N GLU A 15 -12.11 29.53 -11.53
CA GLU A 15 -13.43 28.99 -11.84
C GLU A 15 -13.33 27.90 -12.90
N ILE A 16 -12.57 28.15 -13.97
CA ILE A 16 -12.35 27.18 -15.05
C ILE A 16 -11.59 25.96 -14.54
N GLU A 17 -10.55 26.17 -13.73
CA GLU A 17 -9.79 25.08 -13.13
C GLU A 17 -10.62 24.27 -12.12
N TYR A 18 -11.49 24.92 -11.36
CA TYR A 18 -12.43 24.23 -10.47
C TYR A 18 -13.42 23.36 -11.26
N GLN A 19 -13.93 23.86 -12.39
CA GLN A 19 -14.78 23.06 -13.28
C GLN A 19 -14.02 21.89 -13.92
N LYS A 20 -12.76 22.09 -14.33
CA LYS A 20 -11.87 21.01 -14.79
C LYS A 20 -11.65 19.97 -13.69
N PHE A 21 -11.46 20.39 -12.44
CA PHE A 21 -11.34 19.51 -11.27
C PHE A 21 -12.61 18.70 -11.02
N LEU A 22 -13.79 19.33 -11.03
CA LEU A 22 -15.07 18.64 -10.84
C LEU A 22 -15.31 17.58 -11.91
N LYS A 23 -14.95 17.86 -13.18
CA LYS A 23 -15.02 16.88 -14.28
C LYS A 23 -14.03 15.73 -14.12
N ARG A 24 -12.84 16.00 -13.57
CA ARG A 24 -11.80 14.99 -13.31
C ARG A 24 -12.03 14.18 -12.05
N LYS A 25 -12.84 14.67 -11.11
CA LYS A 25 -13.13 14.01 -9.84
C LYS A 25 -13.79 12.66 -10.15
N PRO A 26 -13.13 11.53 -9.87
CA PRO A 26 -13.77 10.24 -10.06
C PRO A 26 -14.99 10.16 -9.13
N ILE A 27 -16.10 9.65 -9.64
CA ILE A 27 -17.26 9.30 -8.82
C ILE A 27 -16.86 8.05 -8.03
N VAL A 28 -16.22 8.28 -6.89
CA VAL A 28 -15.79 7.20 -5.99
C VAL A 28 -17.01 6.75 -5.18
N GLN A 29 -17.53 5.59 -5.51
CA GLN A 29 -18.46 4.89 -4.61
C GLN A 29 -17.62 4.25 -3.49
N THR A 30 -17.83 4.70 -2.27
CA THR A 30 -17.14 4.17 -1.08
C THR A 30 -17.25 2.64 -1.02
N ALA A 31 -18.44 2.08 -1.29
CA ALA A 31 -18.67 0.64 -1.35
C ALA A 31 -17.73 -0.11 -2.32
N LYS A 32 -17.45 0.45 -3.51
CA LYS A 32 -16.52 -0.13 -4.49
C LYS A 32 -15.05 -0.07 -4.03
N LEU A 33 -14.71 0.93 -3.23
CA LEU A 33 -13.35 1.10 -2.69
C LEU A 33 -12.99 -0.01 -1.69
N TYR A 34 -14.00 -0.55 -0.99
CA TYR A 34 -13.85 -1.63 -0.01
C TYR A 34 -14.18 -3.02 -0.57
N GLU A 35 -14.65 -3.13 -1.81
CA GLU A 35 -15.08 -4.40 -2.42
C GLU A 35 -13.94 -5.43 -2.49
N GLN A 36 -12.72 -4.97 -2.78
CA GLN A 36 -11.54 -5.84 -2.90
C GLN A 36 -10.78 -6.04 -1.59
N LEU A 37 -11.05 -5.23 -0.55
CA LEU A 37 -10.32 -5.29 0.72
C LEU A 37 -10.53 -6.62 1.47
N HIS A 38 -11.61 -7.34 1.17
CA HIS A 38 -11.94 -8.62 1.81
C HIS A 38 -11.72 -9.84 0.91
N THR A 39 -11.21 -9.65 -0.31
CA THR A 39 -11.07 -10.74 -1.25
C THR A 39 -9.70 -11.39 -1.06
N ARG A 40 -9.70 -12.71 -0.80
CA ARG A 40 -8.51 -13.55 -0.73
C ARG A 40 -7.57 -13.20 -1.89
N GLU A 41 -6.32 -12.82 -1.61
CA GLU A 41 -5.26 -13.05 -2.60
C GLU A 41 -5.29 -14.54 -2.86
N LYS A 42 -5.84 -14.96 -4.01
CA LYS A 42 -6.06 -16.37 -4.28
C LYS A 42 -4.69 -17.03 -4.19
N ILE A 43 -4.41 -17.75 -3.10
CA ILE A 43 -3.30 -18.71 -3.04
C ILE A 43 -3.57 -19.63 -4.22
N LYS A 44 -2.82 -19.37 -5.30
CA LYS A 44 -3.14 -19.84 -6.65
C LYS A 44 -2.99 -21.35 -6.73
N CYS A 45 -2.20 -21.94 -5.83
CA CYS A 45 -2.08 -23.37 -5.66
C CYS A 45 -1.43 -23.69 -4.30
N PRO A 46 -2.02 -24.53 -3.43
CA PRO A 46 -1.34 -25.09 -2.25
C PRO A 46 -0.11 -25.94 -2.62
N TYR A 47 0.04 -26.31 -3.89
CA TYR A 47 1.17 -27.09 -4.39
C TYR A 47 2.34 -26.23 -4.90
N ASN A 48 2.26 -24.90 -4.77
CA ASN A 48 3.32 -23.98 -5.22
C ASN A 48 4.37 -23.67 -4.14
N PHE A 49 4.27 -24.29 -2.97
CA PHE A 49 5.28 -24.19 -1.92
C PHE A 49 6.47 -25.09 -2.27
N LYS A 50 7.69 -24.54 -2.27
CA LYS A 50 8.95 -25.19 -2.67
C LYS A 50 9.99 -25.12 -1.56
N GLY A 51 10.97 -26.02 -1.60
CA GLY A 51 12.10 -26.04 -0.67
C GLY A 51 11.84 -26.83 0.62
N TYR A 52 10.91 -27.77 0.58
CA TYR A 52 10.61 -28.66 1.70
C TYR A 52 11.39 -29.96 1.58
N GLY A 53 11.75 -30.57 2.72
CA GLY A 53 12.59 -31.77 2.76
C GLY A 53 12.07 -32.92 1.89
N VAL A 54 10.75 -33.08 1.80
CA VAL A 54 10.09 -34.10 0.95
C VAL A 54 10.47 -34.00 -0.54
N GLU A 55 10.85 -32.83 -1.05
CA GLU A 55 11.26 -32.66 -2.45
C GLU A 55 12.71 -33.09 -2.69
N THR A 56 13.55 -33.04 -1.65
CA THR A 56 15.01 -33.21 -1.75
C THR A 56 15.53 -34.51 -1.15
N ASP A 57 14.74 -35.15 -0.29
CA ASP A 57 15.20 -36.32 0.45
C ASP A 57 15.34 -37.54 -0.46
N LYS A 58 16.55 -38.09 -0.50
CA LYS A 58 16.92 -39.29 -1.26
C LYS A 58 17.30 -40.46 -0.36
N ASN A 59 17.48 -40.24 0.95
CA ASN A 59 18.05 -41.24 1.84
C ASN A 59 17.28 -41.33 3.16
N THR A 60 16.45 -42.36 3.26
CA THR A 60 15.62 -42.64 4.44
C THR A 60 16.41 -43.20 5.63
N MET A 61 17.65 -43.64 5.47
CA MET A 61 18.44 -44.26 6.55
C MET A 61 19.07 -43.25 7.52
N TYR A 62 19.37 -42.03 7.08
CA TYR A 62 20.06 -41.02 7.88
C TYR A 62 19.18 -39.82 8.18
N ARG A 63 18.10 -40.05 8.93
CA ARG A 63 17.14 -39.02 9.33
C ARG A 63 17.23 -38.73 10.82
N THR A 64 17.44 -37.47 11.18
CA THR A 64 17.42 -37.02 12.59
C THR A 64 16.04 -36.52 12.97
N CYS A 65 15.68 -36.50 14.25
CA CYS A 65 14.39 -35.95 14.69
C CYS A 65 14.23 -34.47 14.29
N ASN A 66 15.32 -33.70 14.29
CA ASN A 66 15.28 -32.29 13.88
C ASN A 66 14.99 -32.10 12.39
N SER A 67 15.29 -33.09 11.55
CA SER A 67 15.00 -33.03 10.11
C SER A 67 13.51 -33.19 9.77
N GLU A 68 12.66 -33.46 10.77
CA GLU A 68 11.20 -33.46 10.61
C GLU A 68 10.64 -32.03 10.50
N TYR A 69 11.27 -31.06 11.16
CA TYR A 69 10.87 -29.66 11.07
C TYR A 69 11.11 -29.12 9.65
N GLY A 70 10.07 -28.56 9.03
CA GLY A 70 10.14 -28.07 7.64
C GLY A 70 10.19 -29.17 6.58
N TYR A 71 9.93 -30.43 6.93
CA TYR A 71 9.97 -31.53 5.97
C TYR A 71 8.77 -31.53 5.00
N TYR A 72 7.58 -31.21 5.49
CA TYR A 72 6.34 -31.22 4.71
C TYR A 72 5.89 -29.81 4.33
N ALA A 73 5.47 -29.64 3.08
CA ALA A 73 4.86 -28.41 2.60
C ALA A 73 3.47 -28.18 3.22
N PRO A 74 3.07 -26.92 3.44
CA PRO A 74 1.73 -26.59 3.93
C PRO A 74 0.67 -26.95 2.87
N ASN A 75 -0.49 -27.39 3.34
CA ASN A 75 -1.63 -27.74 2.52
C ASN A 75 -2.76 -26.70 2.65
N ALA A 76 -3.86 -26.89 1.90
CA ALA A 76 -5.01 -25.99 1.93
C ALA A 76 -5.68 -25.85 3.30
N TYR A 77 -5.51 -26.85 4.18
CA TYR A 77 -6.09 -26.90 5.52
C TYR A 77 -5.18 -26.28 6.60
N THR A 78 -3.87 -26.22 6.35
CA THR A 78 -2.90 -25.60 7.28
C THR A 78 -2.74 -24.11 7.08
N ILE A 79 -3.13 -23.59 5.90
CA ILE A 79 -2.98 -22.17 5.57
C ILE A 79 -4.22 -21.39 6.06
N PRO A 80 -4.07 -20.21 6.69
CA PRO A 80 -5.22 -19.43 7.13
C PRO A 80 -6.13 -19.04 5.95
N THR A 81 -7.44 -19.10 6.18
CA THR A 81 -8.45 -18.72 5.17
C THR A 81 -8.39 -17.23 4.82
N ARG A 82 -7.95 -16.39 5.76
CA ARG A 82 -7.78 -14.95 5.60
C ARG A 82 -6.48 -14.50 6.25
N TYR A 83 -5.76 -13.61 5.57
CA TYR A 83 -4.54 -12.98 6.06
C TYR A 83 -4.65 -11.49 5.79
N PHE A 84 -4.42 -10.67 6.83
CA PHE A 84 -4.51 -9.21 6.76
C PHE A 84 -3.12 -8.62 7.01
N PRO A 85 -2.26 -8.55 5.97
CA PRO A 85 -0.95 -7.95 6.13
C PRO A 85 -1.11 -6.46 6.42
N LEU A 86 -0.37 -5.97 7.41
CA LEU A 86 -0.27 -4.54 7.63
C LEU A 86 0.66 -3.94 6.58
N SER A 87 0.10 -3.14 5.66
CA SER A 87 0.89 -2.42 4.67
C SER A 87 1.71 -1.33 5.34
N GLN A 88 3.02 -1.34 5.10
CA GLN A 88 3.93 -0.29 5.54
C GLN A 88 4.11 0.82 4.50
N LYS A 89 3.31 0.84 3.42
CA LYS A 89 3.50 1.78 2.30
C LYS A 89 3.47 3.25 2.76
N PHE A 90 2.46 3.62 3.55
CA PHE A 90 2.34 4.97 4.09
C PHE A 90 3.53 5.35 4.98
N SER A 91 3.88 4.49 5.93
CA SER A 91 5.00 4.73 6.85
C SER A 91 6.34 4.83 6.12
N ASN A 92 6.54 4.04 5.07
CA ASN A 92 7.74 4.09 4.24
C ASN A 92 7.82 5.40 3.45
N GLU A 93 6.70 5.89 2.91
CA GLU A 93 6.63 7.19 2.25
C GLU A 93 6.92 8.33 3.24
N LEU A 94 6.32 8.28 4.43
CA LEU A 94 6.56 9.25 5.50
C LEU A 94 8.02 9.24 5.97
N ALA A 95 8.62 8.05 6.15
CA ALA A 95 9.99 7.90 6.60
C ALA A 95 11.00 8.55 5.63
N ARG A 96 10.71 8.56 4.32
CA ARG A 96 11.53 9.25 3.31
C ARG A 96 11.56 10.77 3.50
N CYS A 97 10.55 11.37 4.12
CA CYS A 97 10.51 12.80 4.41
C CYS A 97 11.42 13.21 5.58
N GLY A 98 11.95 12.24 6.35
CA GLY A 98 12.86 12.49 7.47
C GLY A 98 12.17 12.98 8.73
N MET A 99 12.95 13.51 9.67
CA MET A 99 12.44 14.00 10.95
C MET A 99 11.69 15.32 10.78
N TYR A 100 10.46 15.37 11.28
CA TYR A 100 9.67 16.60 11.31
C TYR A 100 10.39 17.72 12.08
N ARG A 101 10.29 18.95 11.55
CA ARG A 101 10.76 20.18 12.19
C ARG A 101 9.68 21.25 12.05
N ASN A 102 9.42 21.97 13.15
CA ASN A 102 8.49 23.09 13.14
C ASN A 102 9.26 24.39 12.85
N PHE A 103 8.92 25.05 11.74
CA PHE A 103 9.43 26.37 11.35
C PHE A 103 8.33 27.44 11.29
N SER A 104 7.16 27.18 11.88
CA SER A 104 6.04 28.12 11.92
C SER A 104 6.19 29.15 13.04
N LEU A 105 5.53 30.30 12.88
CA LEU A 105 5.40 31.32 13.91
C LEU A 105 4.07 31.13 14.65
N ASN A 106 4.06 31.43 15.96
CA ASN A 106 2.82 31.47 16.71
C ASN A 106 2.03 32.71 16.31
N THR A 107 0.90 32.51 15.64
CA THR A 107 -0.02 33.58 15.19
C THR A 107 -1.34 33.55 15.95
N LEU A 108 -1.45 32.75 17.00
CA LEU A 108 -2.63 32.69 17.84
C LEU A 108 -2.82 34.04 18.55
N MET A 109 -3.96 34.68 18.31
CA MET A 109 -4.40 35.82 19.10
C MET A 109 -5.00 35.32 20.40
N ASP A 110 -4.63 35.95 21.52
CA ASP A 110 -5.23 35.62 22.81
C ASP A 110 -6.74 35.81 22.77
N ARG A 111 -7.46 34.77 23.19
CA ARG A 111 -8.92 34.85 23.34
C ARG A 111 -9.22 35.30 24.76
N ALA A 112 -9.99 36.37 24.89
CA ALA A 112 -10.60 36.70 26.15
C ALA A 112 -11.68 35.63 26.45
N TYR A 113 -11.46 34.85 27.51
CA TYR A 113 -12.52 34.01 28.06
C TYR A 113 -13.49 34.91 28.82
N PHE A 114 -14.72 35.01 28.34
CA PHE A 114 -15.87 35.55 29.06
C PHE A 114 -16.78 34.39 29.45
#